data_AF-A0A9N9HM28-F1
#
_entry.id   AF-A0A9N9HM28-F1
#
_cell.length_a   1.000
_cell.length_b   1.000
_cell.length_c   1.000
_cell.angle_alpha   90.00
_cell.angle_beta   90.00
_cell.angle_gamma   90.00
#
_symmetry.space_group_name_H-M   'P 1'
#
loop_
_entity.id
_entity.type
_entity.pdbx_description
1 polymer ?
#
loop_
_entity_poly.entity_id
_entity_poly.type
_entity_poly.pdbx_seq_one_letter_code
_entity_poly.pdbx_strand_id
1 'polypeptide(L)'
;MNFSNYPQINTILFIIFILILCFPHSIADVIYTESNQTEASQLETYKDRTILVRVIKQLGNGCREPELRLRIIYENGTVSPLNISQEELGIPEWNFCRVEMGYHRIKGSYALRVYSWIPNYVLLTYMNGTSYNDQENMSVFAKLISWSGKVIGDEYVGPTYIVNGIIQYPIETHFDRVQPERGFFYADFL
;
A
#
# COMPACT_ATOMS: atom_id res chain seq x y z
N MET A 1 -30.08 32.59 -29.75
CA MET A 1 -29.11 33.50 -30.39
C MET A 1 -27.94 32.66 -30.88
N ASN A 2 -27.67 32.68 -32.19
CA ASN A 2 -26.63 31.87 -32.83
C ASN A 2 -25.25 32.48 -32.58
N PHE A 3 -24.42 31.81 -31.78
CA PHE A 3 -23.03 32.21 -31.51
C PHE A 3 -22.05 31.91 -32.67
N SER A 4 -22.55 31.51 -33.84
CA SER A 4 -21.73 31.14 -35.01
C SER A 4 -21.03 32.31 -35.71
N ASN A 5 -21.34 33.56 -35.36
CA ASN A 5 -20.85 34.75 -36.07
C ASN A 5 -19.69 35.48 -35.37
N TYR A 6 -19.17 34.97 -34.24
CA TYR A 6 -18.08 35.61 -33.50
C TYR A 6 -16.96 34.61 -33.21
N PRO A 7 -16.11 34.28 -34.19
CA PRO A 7 -15.00 33.34 -34.01
C PRO A 7 -14.07 33.75 -32.86
N GLN A 8 -13.92 35.06 -32.60
CA GLN A 8 -13.11 35.56 -31.49
C GLN A 8 -13.67 35.19 -30.11
N ILE A 9 -14.99 35.12 -29.93
CA ILE A 9 -15.61 34.75 -28.63
C ILE A 9 -15.35 33.26 -28.34
N ASN A 10 -15.47 32.39 -29.35
CA ASN A 10 -15.19 30.97 -29.21
C ASN A 10 -13.70 30.72 -28.92
N THR A 11 -12.80 31.46 -29.57
CA THR A 11 -11.36 31.39 -29.27
C THR A 11 -11.05 31.84 -27.85
N ILE A 12 -11.66 32.93 -27.37
CA ILE A 12 -11.48 33.41 -25.99
C ILE A 12 -11.99 32.38 -24.98
N LEU A 13 -13.18 31.80 -25.20
CA LEU A 13 -13.72 30.75 -24.33
C LEU A 13 -12.83 29.50 -24.30
N PHE A 14 -12.28 29.10 -25.45
CA PHE A 14 -11.36 27.97 -25.53
C PHE A 14 -10.03 28.23 -24.80
N ILE A 15 -9.48 29.45 -24.92
CA ILE A 15 -8.28 29.86 -24.19
C ILE A 15 -8.55 29.89 -22.68
N ILE A 16 -9.71 30.41 -22.25
CA ILE A 16 -10.11 30.41 -20.83
C ILE A 16 -10.24 28.97 -20.32
N PHE A 17 -10.82 28.06 -21.10
CA PHE A 17 -10.94 26.64 -20.75
C PHE A 17 -9.58 25.95 -20.62
N ILE A 18 -8.65 26.22 -21.54
CA ILE A 18 -7.26 25.73 -21.43
C ILE A 18 -6.56 26.32 -20.20
N LEU A 19 -6.74 27.62 -19.92
CA LEU A 19 -6.15 28.25 -18.74
C LEU A 19 -6.68 27.61 -17.45
N ILE A 20 -7.99 27.34 -17.35
CA ILE A 20 -8.60 26.63 -16.21
C ILE A 20 -8.03 25.21 -16.05
N LEU A 21 -7.80 24.50 -17.16
CA LEU A 21 -7.17 23.17 -17.15
C LEU A 21 -5.66 23.23 -16.81
N CYS A 22 -4.99 24.35 -17.12
CA CYS A 22 -3.56 24.55 -16.91
C CYS A 22 -3.21 25.24 -15.59
N PHE A 23 -4.18 25.75 -14.81
CA PHE A 23 -3.89 26.23 -13.47
C PHE A 23 -3.46 25.03 -12.62
N PRO A 24 -2.22 25.00 -12.09
CA PRO A 24 -1.83 23.97 -11.15
C PRO A 24 -2.79 24.07 -9.98
N HIS A 25 -3.52 22.99 -9.72
CA HIS A 25 -4.28 22.86 -8.48
C HIS A 25 -3.29 23.13 -7.35
N SER A 26 -3.55 24.14 -6.52
CA SER A 26 -2.64 24.48 -5.44
C SER A 26 -2.44 23.22 -4.60
N ILE A 27 -1.21 22.74 -4.52
CA ILE A 27 -0.88 21.63 -3.64
C ILE A 27 -1.06 22.18 -2.23
N ALA A 28 -2.12 21.76 -1.54
CA ALA A 28 -2.28 22.07 -0.13
C ALA A 28 -1.25 21.25 0.64
N ASP A 29 -0.40 21.92 1.40
CA ASP A 29 0.49 21.24 2.33
C ASP A 29 -0.36 20.60 3.43
N VAL A 30 -0.39 19.26 3.49
CA VAL A 30 -1.10 18.52 4.53
C VAL A 30 -0.13 18.20 5.66
N ILE A 31 -0.29 18.89 6.80
CA ILE A 31 0.44 18.59 8.03
C ILE A 31 -0.48 17.75 8.92
N TYR A 32 -0.07 16.51 9.19
CA TYR A 32 -0.78 15.61 10.10
C TYR A 32 0.17 15.12 11.20
N THR A 33 -0.22 15.32 12.45
CA THR A 33 0.56 14.91 13.62
C THR A 33 -0.16 13.77 14.32
N GLU A 34 0.55 12.68 14.52
CA GLU A 34 0.08 11.54 15.29
C GLU A 34 0.36 11.68 16.79
N SER A 35 -0.34 10.87 17.60
CA SER A 35 -0.07 10.78 19.04
C SER A 35 1.34 10.22 19.33
N ASN A 36 1.85 10.51 20.54
CA ASN A 36 3.24 10.28 20.91
C ASN A 36 3.67 8.80 20.79
N GLN A 37 4.85 8.61 20.17
CA GLN A 37 5.59 7.35 19.94
C GLN A 37 5.24 6.57 18.66
N THR A 38 4.65 7.21 17.65
CA THR A 38 4.45 6.58 16.34
C THR A 38 5.33 7.20 15.26
N GLU A 39 5.62 6.44 14.21
CA GLU A 39 6.50 6.82 13.11
C GLU A 39 5.88 6.43 11.76
N ALA A 40 6.05 7.28 10.74
CA ALA A 40 5.71 6.90 9.37
C ALA A 40 6.74 5.89 8.85
N SER A 41 6.28 4.72 8.40
CA SER A 41 7.14 3.63 7.92
C SER A 41 7.05 3.38 6.41
N GLN A 42 5.94 3.74 5.77
CA GLN A 42 5.74 3.52 4.34
C GLN A 42 4.79 4.58 3.80
N LEU A 43 5.04 5.04 2.58
CA LEU A 43 4.19 5.98 1.86
C LEU A 43 3.92 5.41 0.47
N GLU A 44 2.64 5.37 0.12
CA GLU A 44 2.09 4.80 -1.09
C GLU A 44 1.13 5.83 -1.71
N THR A 45 1.05 5.94 -3.03
CA THR A 45 0.19 6.92 -3.70
C THR A 45 -0.70 6.24 -4.73
N TYR A 46 -2.01 6.34 -4.52
CA TYR A 46 -3.00 5.84 -5.47
C TYR A 46 -3.05 6.69 -6.74
N LYS A 47 -3.61 6.13 -7.82
CA LYS A 47 -3.80 6.84 -9.10
C LYS A 47 -4.67 8.09 -9.00
N ASP A 48 -5.58 8.15 -8.02
CA ASP A 48 -6.43 9.32 -7.76
C ASP A 48 -5.75 10.39 -6.89
N ARG A 49 -4.43 10.25 -6.64
CA ARG A 49 -3.61 11.11 -5.79
C ARG A 49 -3.92 11.04 -4.30
N THR A 50 -4.77 10.09 -3.88
CA THR A 50 -4.88 9.75 -2.47
C THR A 50 -3.55 9.15 -2.00
N ILE A 51 -3.06 9.59 -0.85
CA ILE A 51 -1.82 9.08 -0.25
C ILE A 51 -2.18 8.13 0.88
N LEU A 52 -1.52 6.98 0.93
CA LEU A 52 -1.61 6.03 2.01
C LEU A 52 -0.31 6.06 2.80
N VAL A 53 -0.39 6.46 4.06
CA VAL A 53 0.75 6.45 4.97
C VAL A 53 0.57 5.32 5.98
N ARG A 54 1.54 4.40 6.04
CA ARG A 54 1.62 3.42 7.11
C ARG A 54 2.34 4.01 8.31
N VAL A 55 1.67 3.95 9.45
CA VAL A 55 2.18 4.37 10.75
C VAL A 55 2.50 3.14 11.59
N ILE A 56 3.60 3.17 12.34
CA ILE A 56 4.03 2.08 13.20
C ILE A 56 4.31 2.61 14.61
N LYS A 57 4.23 1.70 15.59
CA LYS A 57 4.75 1.91 16.94
C LYS A 57 5.77 0.84 17.23
N GLN A 58 7.00 1.23 17.55
CA GLN A 58 8.08 0.29 17.86
C GLN A 58 7.93 -0.25 19.29
N LEU A 59 8.21 -1.53 19.50
CA LEU A 59 8.20 -2.17 20.83
C LEU A 59 9.60 -2.32 21.46
N GLY A 60 10.67 -1.97 20.72
CA GLY A 60 12.05 -2.01 21.21
C GLY A 60 12.76 -3.37 21.09
N ASN A 61 12.06 -4.45 20.74
CA ASN A 61 12.61 -5.80 20.55
C ASN A 61 12.79 -6.17 19.06
N GLY A 62 12.76 -5.19 18.14
CA GLY A 62 12.73 -5.44 16.70
C GLY A 62 11.33 -5.73 16.15
N CYS A 63 10.30 -5.76 17.00
CA CYS A 63 8.91 -5.83 16.60
C CYS A 63 8.19 -4.49 16.72
N ARG A 64 7.10 -4.40 15.95
CA ARG A 64 6.13 -3.32 16.01
C ARG A 64 4.89 -3.84 16.73
N GLU A 65 4.11 -2.92 17.27
CA GLU A 65 2.78 -3.26 17.78
C GLU A 65 1.96 -3.94 16.67
N PRO A 66 1.28 -5.06 16.97
CA PRO A 66 0.59 -5.88 15.98
C PRO A 66 -0.76 -5.25 15.57
N GLU A 67 -0.70 -4.02 15.09
CA GLU A 67 -1.82 -3.24 14.59
C GLU A 67 -1.42 -2.57 13.27
N LEU A 68 -2.22 -2.78 12.24
CA LEU A 68 -2.08 -2.09 10.97
C LEU A 68 -2.70 -0.69 11.11
N ARG A 69 -1.85 0.33 11.21
CA ARG A 69 -2.27 1.74 11.24
C ARG A 69 -1.95 2.42 9.93
N LEU A 70 -2.99 2.89 9.27
CA LEU A 70 -2.94 3.55 7.97
C LEU A 70 -3.62 4.91 8.06
N ARG A 71 -3.05 5.90 7.38
CA ARG A 71 -3.65 7.21 7.19
C ARG A 71 -3.91 7.41 5.71
N ILE A 72 -5.17 7.55 5.36
CA ILE A 72 -5.64 7.79 4.00
C ILE A 72 -5.80 9.31 3.89
N ILE A 73 -4.90 9.94 3.14
CA ILE A 73 -4.86 11.38 2.94
C ILE A 73 -5.45 11.66 1.56
N TYR A 74 -6.61 12.30 1.54
CA TYR A 74 -7.31 12.66 0.31
C TYR A 74 -6.72 13.94 -0.28
N GLU A 75 -6.92 14.15 -1.58
CA GLU A 75 -6.43 15.35 -2.29
C GLU A 75 -6.95 16.66 -1.68
N ASN A 76 -8.16 16.63 -1.10
CA ASN A 76 -8.74 17.79 -0.40
C ASN A 76 -8.13 18.06 0.99
N GLY A 77 -7.08 17.34 1.38
CA GLY A 77 -6.39 17.46 2.66
C GLY A 77 -7.04 16.72 3.83
N THR A 78 -8.18 16.07 3.63
CA THR A 78 -8.81 15.25 4.67
C THR A 78 -7.94 14.05 4.98
N VAL A 79 -7.82 13.69 6.26
CA VAL A 79 -7.10 12.49 6.71
C VAL A 79 -8.09 11.56 7.39
N SER A 80 -8.20 10.32 6.89
CA SER A 80 -9.01 9.27 7.50
C SER A 80 -8.11 8.19 8.10
N PRO A 81 -8.26 7.89 9.41
CA PRO A 81 -7.52 6.80 10.03
C PRO A 81 -8.18 5.45 9.71
N LEU A 82 -7.33 4.47 9.41
CA LEU A 82 -7.69 3.07 9.31
C LEU A 82 -6.77 2.27 10.23
N ASN A 83 -7.32 1.76 11.32
CA ASN A 83 -6.61 0.98 12.32
C ASN A 83 -7.28 -0.39 12.41
N ILE A 84 -6.51 -1.46 12.26
CA ILE A 84 -7.01 -2.84 12.29
C ILE A 84 -6.01 -3.68 13.08
N SER A 85 -6.49 -4.39 14.10
CA SER A 85 -5.66 -5.29 14.89
C SER A 85 -5.21 -6.49 14.06
N GLN A 86 -4.10 -7.12 14.44
CA GLN A 86 -3.65 -8.36 13.83
C GLN A 86 -4.70 -9.49 13.92
N GLU A 87 -5.47 -9.55 15.01
CA GLU A 87 -6.54 -10.52 15.19
C GLU A 87 -7.65 -10.33 14.15
N GLU A 88 -8.10 -9.09 13.94
CA GLU A 88 -9.10 -8.74 12.91
C GLU A 88 -8.58 -9.00 11.49
N LEU A 89 -7.29 -8.82 11.26
CA LEU A 89 -6.63 -9.16 9.99
C LEU A 89 -6.55 -10.67 9.76
N GLY A 90 -6.53 -11.48 10.83
CA GLY A 90 -6.32 -12.92 10.77
C GLY A 90 -4.96 -13.32 10.19
N ILE A 91 -3.91 -12.52 10.44
CA ILE A 91 -2.55 -12.79 9.95
C ILE A 91 -1.62 -13.09 11.13
N PRO A 92 -0.58 -13.92 11.02
CA PRO A 92 0.28 -14.20 12.19
C PRO A 92 1.03 -12.96 12.73
N GLU A 93 1.12 -12.81 14.06
CA GLU A 93 1.73 -11.65 14.74
C GLU A 93 3.18 -11.37 14.34
N TRP A 94 3.96 -12.41 14.06
CA TRP A 94 5.37 -12.29 13.66
C TRP A 94 5.56 -11.54 12.33
N ASN A 95 4.50 -11.29 11.55
CA ASN A 95 4.55 -10.39 10.39
C ASN A 95 4.82 -8.92 10.74
N PHE A 96 4.62 -8.53 12.00
CA PHE A 96 4.93 -7.21 12.54
C PHE A 96 6.34 -7.13 13.15
N CYS A 97 7.07 -8.25 13.15
CA CYS A 97 8.45 -8.32 13.58
C CYS A 97 9.42 -8.24 12.41
N ARG A 98 10.64 -7.80 12.71
CA ARG A 98 11.74 -7.82 11.76
C ARG A 98 12.13 -9.28 11.50
N VAL A 99 12.17 -9.64 10.23
CA VAL A 99 12.55 -10.96 9.73
C VAL A 99 13.91 -10.83 9.04
N GLU A 100 14.83 -11.76 9.30
CA GLU A 100 16.08 -11.83 8.53
C GLU A 100 15.76 -12.23 7.08
N MET A 101 15.89 -11.28 6.15
CA MET A 101 15.40 -11.36 4.78
C MET A 101 16.53 -11.08 3.78
N GLY A 102 16.50 -11.77 2.64
CA GLY A 102 17.72 -12.15 1.93
C GLY A 102 18.03 -11.45 0.62
N TYR A 103 17.85 -10.15 0.47
CA TYR A 103 18.43 -9.46 -0.69
C TYR A 103 18.93 -8.06 -0.30
N HIS A 104 20.12 -7.70 -0.79
CA HIS A 104 20.88 -6.46 -0.51
C HIS A 104 21.58 -6.26 0.84
N ARG A 105 21.76 -7.29 1.70
CA ARG A 105 22.40 -7.09 3.03
C ARG A 105 21.72 -5.99 3.87
N ILE A 106 20.47 -5.65 3.57
CA ILE A 106 19.65 -4.84 4.46
C ILE A 106 19.27 -5.77 5.58
N LYS A 107 19.98 -5.67 6.72
CA LYS A 107 19.59 -6.40 7.91
C LYS A 107 18.12 -6.10 8.17
N GLY A 108 17.31 -7.15 8.18
CA GLY A 108 15.94 -7.23 8.62
C GLY A 108 14.90 -6.33 7.95
N SER A 109 14.00 -6.97 7.20
CA SER A 109 12.78 -6.38 6.62
C SER A 109 11.55 -6.83 7.42
N TYR A 110 10.38 -6.27 7.12
CA TYR A 110 9.10 -6.74 7.69
C TYR A 110 8.35 -7.52 6.62
N ALA A 111 7.80 -8.67 7.00
CA ALA A 111 7.02 -9.51 6.10
C ALA A 111 5.74 -8.82 5.63
N LEU A 112 5.10 -8.04 6.52
CA LEU A 112 3.93 -7.24 6.18
C LEU A 112 4.30 -6.00 5.33
N ARG A 113 3.85 -6.01 4.08
CA ARG A 113 3.90 -4.86 3.15
C ARG A 113 2.50 -4.41 2.75
N VAL A 114 2.39 -3.13 2.40
CA VAL A 114 1.13 -2.48 2.03
C VAL A 114 1.30 -1.86 0.64
N TYR A 115 0.26 -1.89 -0.19
CA TYR A 115 0.31 -1.39 -1.57
C TYR A 115 -0.93 -0.57 -1.91
N SER A 116 -0.72 0.54 -2.62
CA SER A 116 -1.79 1.42 -3.15
C SER A 116 -2.27 0.98 -4.53
N TRP A 117 -3.00 -0.15 -4.60
CA TRP A 117 -3.36 -0.73 -5.90
C TRP A 117 -4.59 -0.10 -6.56
N ILE A 118 -5.76 -0.18 -5.91
CA ILE A 118 -7.04 0.32 -6.43
C ILE A 118 -7.65 1.25 -5.39
N PRO A 119 -8.14 2.46 -5.76
CA PRO A 119 -8.84 3.33 -4.83
C PRO A 119 -9.94 2.61 -4.05
N ASN A 120 -10.15 3.01 -2.80
CA ASN A 120 -11.04 2.37 -1.82
C ASN A 120 -10.55 1.04 -1.23
N TYR A 121 -9.42 0.51 -1.70
CA TYR A 121 -8.86 -0.74 -1.19
C TYR A 121 -7.37 -0.63 -0.89
N VAL A 122 -6.95 -1.27 0.19
CA VAL A 122 -5.57 -1.51 0.55
C VAL A 122 -5.27 -2.97 0.25
N LEU A 123 -4.21 -3.21 -0.51
CA LEU A 123 -3.66 -4.54 -0.63
C LEU A 123 -2.50 -4.69 0.35
N LEU A 124 -2.46 -5.80 1.07
CA LEU A 124 -1.31 -6.18 1.88
C LEU A 124 -0.75 -7.52 1.43
N THR A 125 0.54 -7.72 1.61
CA THR A 125 1.16 -9.05 1.56
C THR A 125 1.73 -9.39 2.92
N TYR A 126 1.61 -10.65 3.30
CA TYR A 126 2.11 -11.18 4.55
C TYR A 126 2.57 -12.62 4.32
N MET A 127 3.34 -13.15 5.26
CA MET A 127 3.72 -14.55 5.26
C MET A 127 2.80 -15.34 6.19
N ASN A 128 2.44 -16.53 5.75
CA ASN A 128 1.64 -17.49 6.51
C ASN A 128 2.44 -18.79 6.67
N GLY A 129 2.27 -19.44 7.82
CA GLY A 129 3.01 -20.64 8.22
C GLY A 129 2.68 -21.02 9.65
N THR A 130 3.08 -22.23 10.07
CA THR A 130 2.80 -22.76 11.41
C THR A 130 3.53 -21.98 12.51
N SER A 131 4.76 -21.54 12.23
CA SER A 131 5.57 -20.73 13.14
C SER A 131 6.65 -19.97 12.39
N TYR A 132 7.20 -18.92 13.02
CA TYR A 132 8.36 -18.19 12.50
C TYR A 132 9.59 -19.10 12.24
N ASN A 133 9.72 -20.18 13.01
CA ASN A 133 10.86 -21.09 12.94
C ASN A 133 10.70 -22.15 11.85
N ASP A 134 9.49 -22.35 11.33
CA ASP A 134 9.18 -23.29 10.25
C ASP A 134 9.29 -22.58 8.89
N GLN A 135 10.48 -22.00 8.64
CA GLN A 135 10.73 -21.13 7.49
C GLN A 135 10.59 -21.86 6.15
N GLU A 136 10.75 -23.19 6.13
CA GLU A 136 10.65 -24.03 4.93
C GLU A 136 9.21 -24.22 4.45
N ASN A 137 8.24 -24.05 5.35
CA ASN A 137 6.81 -24.21 5.05
C ASN A 137 6.05 -22.88 5.04
N MET A 138 6.76 -21.76 4.92
CA MET A 138 6.14 -20.45 4.78
C MET A 138 5.67 -20.22 3.34
N SER A 139 4.62 -19.42 3.22
CA SER A 139 4.10 -18.98 1.93
C SER A 139 3.65 -17.53 2.03
N VAL A 140 3.71 -16.82 0.91
CA VAL A 140 3.25 -15.45 0.81
C VAL A 140 1.77 -15.46 0.43
N PHE A 141 1.00 -14.67 1.17
CA PHE A 141 -0.40 -14.42 0.92
C PHE A 141 -0.62 -12.94 0.68
N ALA A 142 -1.61 -12.63 -0.13
CA ALA A 142 -2.14 -11.29 -0.33
C ALA A 142 -3.50 -11.18 0.34
N LYS A 143 -3.82 -10.04 0.93
CA LYS A 143 -5.13 -9.77 1.52
C LYS A 143 -5.61 -8.39 1.11
N LEU A 144 -6.87 -8.32 0.69
CA LEU A 144 -7.51 -7.09 0.24
C LEU A 144 -8.42 -6.56 1.33
N ILE A 145 -8.28 -5.29 1.67
CA ILE A 145 -9.05 -4.62 2.72
C ILE A 145 -9.65 -3.36 2.14
N SER A 146 -10.93 -3.09 2.39
CA SER A 146 -11.52 -1.79 2.04
C SER A 146 -11.03 -0.67 2.97
N TRP A 147 -11.14 0.58 2.55
CA TRP A 147 -10.82 1.73 3.40
C TRP A 147 -11.68 1.85 4.66
N SER A 148 -12.81 1.13 4.75
CA SER A 148 -13.61 1.02 5.97
C SER A 148 -13.09 -0.04 6.95
N GLY A 149 -12.03 -0.77 6.61
CA GLY A 149 -11.44 -1.83 7.43
C GLY A 149 -12.05 -3.22 7.23
N LYS A 150 -13.03 -3.38 6.34
CA LYS A 150 -13.56 -4.69 5.99
C LYS A 150 -12.54 -5.50 5.19
N VAL A 151 -12.15 -6.67 5.69
CA VAL A 151 -11.40 -7.69 4.95
C VAL A 151 -12.30 -8.28 3.86
N ILE A 152 -11.83 -8.24 2.61
CA ILE A 152 -12.57 -8.70 1.43
C ILE A 152 -12.24 -10.16 1.11
N GLY A 153 -10.97 -10.53 1.20
CA GLY A 153 -10.48 -11.88 0.94
C GLY A 153 -8.97 -11.98 1.03
N ASP A 154 -8.47 -13.21 1.02
CA ASP A 154 -7.06 -13.57 0.95
C ASP A 154 -6.80 -14.54 -0.20
N GLU A 155 -5.59 -14.45 -0.75
CA GLU A 155 -5.16 -15.24 -1.90
C GLU A 155 -3.73 -15.71 -1.69
N TYR A 156 -3.44 -16.94 -2.13
CA TYR A 156 -2.09 -17.46 -2.16
C TYR A 156 -1.30 -16.78 -3.29
N VAL A 157 -0.14 -16.19 -2.95
CA VAL A 157 0.71 -15.51 -3.93
C VAL A 157 1.81 -16.44 -4.43
N GLY A 158 2.44 -17.18 -3.53
CA GLY A 158 3.55 -18.04 -3.89
C GLY A 158 4.34 -18.57 -2.70
N PRO A 159 5.29 -19.47 -2.93
CA PRO A 159 6.14 -20.01 -1.88
C PRO A 159 7.15 -18.96 -1.41
N THR A 160 7.72 -19.16 -0.23
CA THR A 160 9.02 -18.56 0.13
C THR A 160 10.14 -19.56 -0.15
N TYR A 161 11.36 -19.07 -0.39
CA TYR A 161 12.55 -19.93 -0.50
C TYR A 161 13.56 -19.58 0.57
N ILE A 162 14.36 -20.54 1.02
CA ILE A 162 15.49 -20.27 1.92
C ILE A 162 16.77 -20.34 1.11
N VAL A 163 17.55 -19.26 1.11
CA VAL A 163 18.89 -19.23 0.51
C VAL A 163 19.88 -18.80 1.57
N ASN A 164 20.80 -19.70 1.95
CA ASN A 164 21.80 -19.48 3.00
C ASN A 164 21.21 -19.08 4.38
N GLY A 165 20.09 -19.70 4.77
CA GLY A 165 19.42 -19.41 6.03
C GLY A 165 18.61 -18.11 6.04
N ILE A 166 18.40 -17.50 4.86
CA ILE A 166 17.66 -16.26 4.73
C ILE A 166 16.41 -16.48 3.87
N ILE A 167 15.28 -15.96 4.32
CA ILE A 167 14.01 -16.04 3.60
C ILE A 167 14.06 -15.11 2.38
N GLN A 168 13.83 -15.73 1.22
CA GLN A 168 13.57 -15.11 -0.07
C GLN A 168 12.07 -15.19 -0.35
N TYR A 169 11.52 -14.10 -0.84
CA TYR A 169 10.13 -13.99 -1.24
C TYR A 169 10.05 -12.97 -2.37
N PRO A 170 8.98 -12.97 -3.17
CA PRO A 170 8.85 -12.02 -4.25
C PRO A 170 8.94 -10.59 -3.71
N ILE A 171 9.98 -9.87 -4.12
CA ILE A 171 10.30 -8.53 -3.61
C ILE A 171 9.44 -7.49 -4.32
N GLU A 172 9.10 -7.77 -5.58
CA GLU A 172 8.17 -7.01 -6.40
C GLU A 172 6.92 -7.85 -6.68
N THR A 173 5.79 -7.31 -6.28
CA THR A 173 4.48 -7.79 -6.69
C THR A 173 4.06 -6.97 -7.90
N HIS A 174 3.89 -7.65 -9.04
CA HIS A 174 3.46 -6.99 -10.26
C HIS A 174 1.94 -7.04 -10.37
N PHE A 175 1.35 -5.88 -10.64
CA PHE A 175 -0.08 -5.72 -10.83
C PHE A 175 -0.41 -5.52 -12.30
N ASP A 176 -0.36 -6.58 -13.09
CA ASP A 176 -0.83 -6.51 -14.48
C ASP A 176 -2.35 -6.67 -14.54
N ARG A 177 -2.97 -5.93 -15.47
CA ARG A 177 -4.34 -6.23 -15.88
C ARG A 177 -4.36 -7.59 -16.57
N VAL A 178 -4.71 -8.62 -15.80
CA VAL A 178 -5.22 -9.92 -16.24
C VAL A 178 -4.30 -10.61 -17.25
N GLN A 179 -3.35 -11.40 -16.75
CA GLN A 179 -2.78 -12.47 -17.56
C GLN A 179 -3.62 -13.73 -17.32
N PRO A 180 -4.40 -14.25 -18.30
CA PRO A 180 -5.33 -15.35 -18.07
C PRO A 180 -4.68 -16.61 -17.48
N GLU A 181 -3.41 -16.85 -17.79
CA GLU A 181 -2.63 -17.98 -17.25
C GLU A 181 -2.00 -17.73 -15.88
N ARG A 182 -1.84 -16.47 -15.43
CA ARG A 182 -1.20 -16.11 -14.15
C ARG A 182 -2.16 -15.46 -13.13
N GLY A 183 -3.41 -15.21 -13.53
CA GLY A 183 -4.39 -14.51 -12.70
C GLY A 183 -4.16 -13.00 -12.65
N PHE A 184 -4.74 -12.36 -11.62
CA PHE A 184 -4.64 -10.91 -11.38
C PHE A 184 -3.41 -10.51 -10.55
N PHE A 185 -2.70 -11.49 -9.99
CA PHE A 185 -1.54 -11.32 -9.13
C PHE A 185 -0.44 -12.29 -9.55
N TYR A 186 0.73 -11.78 -9.90
CA TYR A 186 1.94 -12.59 -9.91
C TYR A 186 3.08 -11.77 -9.30
N ALA A 187 4.06 -12.47 -8.79
CA ALA A 187 5.17 -11.84 -8.11
C ALA A 187 6.45 -12.53 -8.57
N ASP A 188 7.42 -11.73 -8.96
CA ASP A 188 8.69 -12.23 -9.48
C ASP A 188 9.73 -12.25 -8.35
N PHE A 189 10.51 -13.33 -8.32
CA PHE A 189 11.68 -13.43 -7.46
C PHE A 189 12.84 -12.76 -8.19
N LEU A 190 13.29 -11.60 -7.70
CA LEU A 190 14.50 -10.91 -8.15
C LEU A 190 15.73 -11.37 -7.35
#